data_AF-A0A349W3M5-F1
#
_entry.id   AF-A0A349W3M5-F1
#
_cell.length_a   1.000
_cell.length_b   1.000
_cell.length_c   1.000
_cell.angle_alpha   90.00
_cell.angle_beta   90.00
_cell.angle_gamma   90.00
#
_symmetry.space_group_name_H-M   'P 1'
#
loop_
_entity.id
_entity.type
_entity.pdbx_description
1 polymer ?
#
loop_
_entity_poly.entity_id
_entity_poly.type
_entity_poly.pdbx_seq_one_letter_code
_entity_poly.pdbx_strand_id
1 'polypeptide(L)' 'VTRDGLASIAGTANETVSRMLSDFKEEKLISKEKGKIYINSIKNLRDVKQ' A
#
# COMPACT_ATOMS: atom_id res chain seq x y z
N VAL A 1 8.93 -7.00 -4.53
CA VAL A 1 9.58 -5.96 -3.72
C VAL A 1 9.40 -6.33 -2.26
N THR A 2 10.47 -6.40 -1.48
CA THR A 2 10.38 -6.80 -0.07
C THR A 2 9.65 -5.69 0.71
N ARG A 3 8.89 -6.03 1.77
CA ARG A 3 8.13 -5.05 2.59
C ARG A 3 9.01 -3.89 3.05
N ASP A 4 10.27 -4.18 3.32
CA ASP A 4 11.30 -3.22 3.68
C ASP A 4 11.60 -2.20 2.58
N GLY A 5 11.73 -2.66 1.33
CA GLY A 5 11.93 -1.78 0.18
C GLY A 5 10.76 -0.84 -0.05
N LEU A 6 9.53 -1.25 0.24
CA LEU A 6 8.35 -0.37 0.13
C LEU A 6 8.32 0.69 1.23
N ALA A 7 8.69 0.33 2.46
CA ALA A 7 8.81 1.28 3.56
C ALA A 7 9.90 2.32 3.28
N SER A 8 11.05 1.88 2.76
CA SER A 8 12.15 2.76 2.35
C SER A 8 11.77 3.66 1.17
N ILE A 9 11.03 3.16 0.18
CA ILE A 9 10.56 3.98 -0.97
C ILE A 9 9.50 4.99 -0.53
N ALA A 10 8.61 4.60 0.39
CA ALA A 10 7.60 5.50 0.96
C ALA A 10 8.21 6.51 1.96
N GLY A 11 9.43 6.28 2.46
CA GLY A 11 10.06 7.13 3.46
C GLY A 11 9.36 7.10 4.83
N THR A 12 8.57 6.06 5.09
CA THR A 12 7.75 5.93 6.30
C THR A 12 8.11 4.65 7.06
N ALA A 13 7.93 4.64 8.38
CA ALA A 13 8.17 3.45 9.20
C ALA A 13 7.45 2.22 8.64
N ASN A 14 8.13 1.07 8.64
CA ASN A 14 7.65 -0.20 8.05
C ASN A 14 6.31 -0.64 8.66
N GLU A 15 6.09 -0.31 9.94
CA GLU A 15 4.83 -0.54 10.66
C GLU A 15 3.69 0.32 10.11
N THR A 16 3.92 1.63 9.91
CA THR A 16 2.93 2.55 9.34
C THR A 16 2.57 2.14 7.91
N VAL A 17 3.58 1.79 7.10
CA VAL A 17 3.35 1.32 5.73
C VAL A 17 2.59 -0.01 5.74
N SER A 18 2.91 -0.95 6.63
CA SER A 18 2.18 -2.22 6.74
C SER A 18 0.73 -2.03 7.16
N ARG A 19 0.44 -1.08 8.05
CA ARG A 19 -0.92 -0.74 8.48
C ARG A 19 -1.70 -0.12 7.32
N MET A 20 -1.16 0.90 6.66
CA MET A 20 -1.79 1.53 5.48
C MET A 20 -2.03 0.52 4.35
N LEU A 21 -1.05 -0.34 4.06
CA LEU A 21 -1.21 -1.40 3.06
C LEU A 21 -2.30 -2.41 3.42
N SER A 22 -2.55 -2.62 4.71
CA SER A 22 -3.62 -3.51 5.18
C SER A 22 -4.97 -2.83 5.01
N ASP A 23 -5.08 -1.56 5.39
CA ASP A 23 -6.25 -0.70 5.17
C ASP A 23 -6.61 -0.63 3.68
N PHE A 24 -5.65 -0.28 2.82
CA PHE A 24 -5.87 -0.18 1.37
C PHE A 24 -6.24 -1.52 0.74
N LYS A 25 -5.80 -2.64 1.32
CA LYS A 25 -6.20 -3.97 0.85
C LYS A 25 -7.64 -4.28 1.28
N GLU A 26 -8.00 -3.92 2.51
CA GLU A 26 -9.35 -4.10 3.05
C GLU A 26 -10.37 -3.26 2.27
N GLU A 27 -10.01 -2.03 1.93
CA GLU A 27 -10.78 -1.13 1.05
C GLU A 27 -10.73 -1.52 -0.44
N LYS A 28 -10.07 -2.63 -0.79
CA LYS A 28 -9.88 -3.12 -2.18
C LYS A 28 -9.21 -2.11 -3.13
N LEU A 29 -8.50 -1.13 -2.59
CA LEU A 29 -7.73 -0.14 -3.34
C LEU A 29 -6.46 -0.76 -3.93
N ILE A 30 -5.85 -1.67 -3.18
CA ILE A 30 -4.66 -2.42 -3.61
C ILE A 30 -4.83 -3.93 -3.43
N SER A 31 -4.13 -4.69 -4.26
CA SER A 31 -4.04 -6.14 -4.18
C SER A 31 -2.58 -6.56 -4.04
N LYS A 32 -2.32 -7.53 -3.16
CA LYS A 32 -0.97 -8.05 -2.93
C LYS A 32 -0.86 -9.44 -3.52
N GLU A 33 -0.03 -9.60 -4.54
CA GLU A 33 0.21 -10.88 -5.19
C GLU A 33 1.71 -11.15 -5.39
N LYS A 34 2.19 -12.30 -4.92
CA LYS A 34 3.60 -12.73 -4.98
C LYS A 34 4.64 -11.67 -4.56
N GLY A 35 4.32 -10.88 -3.52
CA GLY A 35 5.22 -9.82 -3.03
C GLY A 35 5.30 -8.59 -3.95
N LYS A 36 4.33 -8.43 -4.84
CA LYS A 36 4.06 -7.20 -5.60
C LYS A 36 2.74 -6.61 -5.11
N ILE A 37 2.66 -5.28 -5.16
CA ILE A 37 1.44 -4.53 -4.87
C ILE A 37 0.89 -4.06 -6.21
N TYR A 38 -0.38 -4.32 -6.44
CA TYR A 38 -1.13 -3.91 -7.61
C TYR A 38 -2.18 -2.90 -7.16
N ILE A 39 -2.17 -1.71 -7.75
CA ILE A 39 -3.17 -0.69 -7.46
C ILE A 39 -4.38 -1.00 -8.34
N ASN A 40 -5.50 -1.37 -7.73
CA ASN A 40 -6.70 -1.77 -8.45
C ASN A 40 -7.48 -0.55 -8.95
N SER A 41 -7.35 0.61 -8.27
CA SER A 41 -8.01 1.83 -8.70
C SER A 41 -7.27 3.10 -8.29
N ILE A 42 -6.59 3.75 -9.24
CA ILE A 42 -5.92 5.03 -9.00
C ILE A 42 -6.93 6.15 -8.64
N LYS A 43 -8.15 6.10 -9.19
CA LYS A 43 -9.20 7.08 -8.90
C LYS A 43 -9.62 7.06 -7.43
N ASN A 44 -9.88 5.87 -6.87
CA ASN A 44 -10.25 5.74 -5.47
C ASN A 44 -9.04 5.98 -4.54
N LEU A 45 -7.84 5.54 -4.95
CA LEU A 45 -6.61 5.79 -4.18
C LEU A 45 -6.29 7.29 -4.06
N ARG A 46 -6.63 8.09 -5.07
CA ARG A 46 -6.47 9.55 -5.04
C ARG A 46 -7.52 10.27 -4.17
N ASP A 47 -8.64 9.61 -3.89
CA ASP A 47 -9.69 10.12 -3.00
C ASP A 47 -9.44 9.79 -1.53
N VAL A 48 -8.52 8.86 -1.25
CA VAL A 48 -7.91 8.69 0.07
C VAL A 48 -7.12 9.96 0.41
N LYS A 49 -7.83 10.98 0.89
CA LYS A 49 -7.25 12.16 1.52
C LYS A 49 -6.70 11.73 2.87
N GLN A 50 -5.38 11.72 2.98
CA GLN A 50 -4.67 11.85 4.24
C GLN A 50 -4.87 13.25 4.82
#